data_AF-A0A6N9C3J4-F1
#
_entry.id   AF-A0A6N9C3J4-F1
#
_cell.length_a   1.000
_cell.length_b   1.000
_cell.length_c   1.000
_cell.angle_alpha   90.00
_cell.angle_beta   90.00
_cell.angle_gamma   90.00
#
_symmetry.space_group_name_H-M   'P 1'
#
loop_
_entity.id
_entity.type
_entity.pdbx_description
1 polymer ?
#
loop_
_entity_poly.entity_id
_entity_poly.type
_entity_poly.pdbx_seq_one_letter_code
_entity_poly.pdbx_strand_id
1 'polypeptide(L)'
;MADCVLQNLIPDIEHLAETKVAKHRLPGMALGIVRDQELAWFGGFGTADLDSGKKPAENTIARVASVTKTFTTTAIMQLRDEGRLTLEDPLSQHIPEFASARAIRDD
;
A
#
# COMPACT_ATOMS: atom_id res chain seq x y z
N MET A 1 -9.79 17.35 20.96
CA MET A 1 -8.95 16.39 21.73
C MET A 1 -8.13 15.51 20.81
N ALA A 2 -8.73 14.81 19.83
CA ALA A 2 -7.99 13.94 18.91
C ALA A 2 -6.92 14.65 18.07
N ASP A 3 -7.18 15.89 17.61
CA ASP A 3 -6.16 16.66 16.89
C ASP A 3 -4.97 17.06 17.78
N CYS A 4 -5.21 17.32 19.07
CA CYS A 4 -4.13 17.59 20.02
C CYS A 4 -3.23 16.35 20.21
N VAL A 5 -3.81 15.14 20.22
CA VAL A 5 -3.03 13.90 20.29
C VAL A 5 -2.16 13.74 19.05
N LEU A 6 -2.72 13.94 17.85
CA LEU A 6 -1.94 13.84 16.61
C LEU A 6 -0.80 14.87 16.59
N GLN A 7 -1.10 16.13 16.90
CA GLN A 7 -0.10 17.21 16.93
C GLN A 7 1.04 16.92 17.91
N ASN A 8 0.75 16.29 19.06
CA ASN A 8 1.77 15.92 20.03
C ASN A 8 2.65 14.74 19.57
N LEU A 9 2.16 13.88 18.67
CA LEU A 9 2.90 12.70 18.17
C LEU A 9 3.73 13.00 16.90
N ILE A 10 3.40 14.05 16.15
CA ILE A 10 4.10 14.41 14.91
C ILE A 10 5.63 14.50 15.11
N PRO A 11 6.17 15.19 16.13
CA PRO A 11 7.62 15.30 16.32
C PRO A 11 8.30 13.93 16.50
N ASP A 12 7.66 13.00 17.22
CA ASP A 12 8.19 11.64 17.42
C ASP A 12 8.15 10.83 16.12
N ILE A 13 7.09 11.00 15.31
CA ILE A 13 6.94 10.34 14.01
C ILE A 13 8.00 10.87 13.02
N GLU A 14 8.20 12.18 12.98
CA GLU A 14 9.24 12.82 12.17
C GLU A 14 10.63 12.32 12.56
N HIS A 15 10.93 12.32 13.86
CA HIS A 15 12.22 11.84 14.36
C HIS A 15 12.46 10.36 14.01
N LEU A 16 11.43 9.52 14.15
CA LEU A 16 11.51 8.11 13.78
C LEU A 16 11.75 7.94 12.28
N ALA A 17 11.04 8.70 11.44
CA ALA A 17 11.17 8.64 9.99
C ALA A 17 12.58 9.03 9.53
N GLU A 18 13.10 10.16 10.02
CA GLU A 18 14.48 10.61 9.75
C GLU A 18 15.51 9.57 10.18
N THR A 19 15.34 9.02 11.39
CA THR A 19 16.20 7.96 11.92
C THR A 19 16.18 6.72 11.03
N LYS A 20 15.02 6.31 10.52
CA LYS A 20 14.90 5.15 9.61
C LYS A 20 15.54 5.42 8.25
N VAL A 21 15.31 6.60 7.68
CA VAL A 21 15.93 7.03 6.42
C VAL A 21 17.46 6.97 6.55
N ALA A 22 18.02 7.55 7.60
CA ALA A 22 19.46 7.53 7.86
C ALA A 22 20.00 6.11 8.13
N LYS A 23 19.38 5.37 9.06
CA LYS A 23 19.84 4.04 9.50
C LYS A 23 19.85 3.03 8.35
N HIS A 24 18.83 3.06 7.50
CA HIS A 24 18.68 2.09 6.40
C HIS A 24 19.18 2.63 5.06
N ARG A 25 19.75 3.85 5.03
CA ARG A 25 20.24 4.52 3.83
C ARG A 25 19.19 4.55 2.72
N LEU A 26 17.95 4.82 3.11
CA LEU A 26 16.85 4.96 2.16
C LEU A 26 17.04 6.30 1.42
N PRO A 27 16.88 6.35 0.09
CA PRO A 27 16.88 7.62 -0.64
C PRO A 27 15.89 8.61 -0.04
N GLY A 28 14.66 8.17 0.20
CA GLY A 28 13.62 8.96 0.86
C GLY A 28 12.44 8.12 1.31
N MET A 29 11.51 8.77 2.01
CA MET A 29 10.31 8.17 2.59
C MET A 29 9.18 9.19 2.56
N ALA A 30 7.99 8.77 2.12
CA ALA A 30 6.75 9.53 2.24
C ALA A 30 5.86 8.85 3.29
N LEU A 31 5.31 9.64 4.21
CA LEU A 31 4.42 9.18 5.27
C LEU A 31 3.15 10.02 5.25
N GLY A 32 1.99 9.35 5.33
CA GLY A 32 0.68 10.00 5.44
C GLY A 32 -0.11 9.39 6.59
N ILE A 33 -0.81 10.23 7.34
CA ILE A 33 -1.72 9.82 8.41
C ILE A 33 -3.13 10.18 7.97
N VAL A 34 -3.99 9.16 7.85
CA VAL A 34 -5.39 9.33 7.49
C VAL A 34 -6.25 9.21 8.73
N ARG A 35 -7.15 10.17 8.95
CA ARG A 35 -8.10 10.20 10.05
C ARG A 35 -9.42 10.75 9.54
N ASP A 36 -10.52 10.14 9.94
CA ASP A 36 -11.87 10.57 9.53
C ASP A 36 -12.00 10.69 7.99
N GLN A 37 -11.37 9.76 7.27
CA GLN A 37 -11.29 9.70 5.79
C GLN A 37 -10.51 10.85 5.12
N GLU A 38 -9.82 11.68 5.88
CA GLU A 38 -9.00 12.80 5.38
C GLU A 38 -7.52 12.56 5.65
N LEU A 39 -6.66 13.07 4.76
CA LEU A 39 -5.22 13.10 4.99
C LEU A 39 -4.92 14.18 6.04
N ALA A 40 -4.87 13.77 7.30
CA ALA A 40 -4.71 14.67 8.45
C ALA A 40 -3.28 15.22 8.57
N TRP A 41 -2.28 14.50 8.04
CA TRP A 41 -0.90 14.96 7.99
C TRP A 41 -0.10 14.19 6.92
N PHE A 42 0.89 14.86 6.33
CA PHE A 42 1.87 14.28 5.42
C PHE A 42 3.28 14.76 5.76
N GLY A 43 4.26 13.86 5.64
CA GLY A 43 5.68 14.16 5.80
C GLY A 43 6.52 13.49 4.72
N GLY A 44 7.39 14.29 4.09
CA GLY A 44 8.39 13.83 3.11
C GLY A 44 9.82 13.94 3.67
N PHE A 45 10.52 12.81 3.70
CA PHE A 45 11.86 12.67 4.30
C PHE A 45 12.86 12.18 3.25
N GLY A 46 14.12 12.63 3.34
CA GLY A 46 15.13 12.34 2.32
C GLY A 46 14.76 12.91 0.94
N THR A 47 15.04 12.16 -0.12
CA THR A 47 14.76 12.53 -1.51
C THR A 47 13.96 11.46 -2.26
N ALA A 48 13.02 11.89 -3.08
CA ALA A 48 12.31 11.06 -4.05
C ALA A 48 13.07 10.90 -5.38
N ASP A 49 14.04 11.77 -5.63
CA ASP A 49 14.82 11.82 -6.88
C ASP A 49 16.29 12.15 -6.55
N LEU A 50 17.20 11.24 -6.90
CA LEU A 50 18.59 11.34 -6.50
C LEU A 50 19.34 12.48 -7.20
N ASP A 51 18.91 12.86 -8.40
CA ASP A 51 19.60 13.85 -9.23
C ASP A 51 19.21 15.28 -8.82
N SER A 52 17.91 15.51 -8.64
CA SER A 52 17.34 16.81 -8.26
C SER A 52 17.31 17.05 -6.75
N GLY A 53 17.46 16.01 -5.93
CA GLY A 53 17.34 16.10 -4.47
C GLY A 53 15.93 16.45 -4.00
N LYS A 54 14.92 16.31 -4.86
CA LYS A 54 13.55 16.71 -4.55
C LYS A 54 12.96 15.84 -3.45
N LYS A 55 12.48 16.45 -2.37
CA LYS A 55 11.76 15.74 -1.30
C LYS A 55 10.51 15.02 -1.84
N PRO A 56 10.13 13.87 -1.25
CA PRO A 56 8.83 13.26 -1.52
C PRO A 56 7.69 14.24 -1.22
N ALA A 57 6.72 14.31 -2.12
CA ALA A 57 5.50 15.10 -1.99
C ALA A 57 4.27 14.17 -2.01
N GLU A 58 3.10 14.67 -1.64
CA GLU A 58 1.85 13.88 -1.57
C GLU A 58 1.51 13.18 -2.90
N ASN A 59 1.88 13.79 -4.03
CA ASN A 59 1.64 13.26 -5.37
C ASN A 59 2.87 12.56 -5.98
N THR A 60 3.92 12.29 -5.21
CA THR A 60 5.05 11.49 -5.69
C THR A 60 4.61 10.05 -5.95
N ILE A 61 4.81 9.58 -7.18
CA ILE A 61 4.50 8.20 -7.56
C ILE A 61 5.61 7.27 -7.10
N ALA A 62 5.25 6.23 -6.35
CA ALA A 62 6.16 5.18 -5.90
C ALA A 62 5.63 3.78 -6.25
N ARG A 63 6.55 2.80 -6.34
CA ARG A 63 6.16 1.39 -6.49
C ARG A 63 5.72 0.81 -5.15
N VAL A 64 4.47 0.35 -5.08
CA VAL A 64 3.88 -0.22 -3.85
C VAL A 64 4.02 -1.76 -3.76
N ALA A 65 4.58 -2.40 -4.78
CA ALA A 65 4.86 -3.84 -4.82
C ALA A 65 3.67 -4.72 -4.38
N SER A 66 3.85 -5.62 -3.41
CA SER A 66 2.78 -6.54 -2.98
C SER A 66 1.52 -5.86 -2.43
N VAL A 67 1.56 -4.58 -2.07
CA VAL A 67 0.35 -3.82 -1.71
C VAL A 67 -0.65 -3.77 -2.87
N THR A 68 -0.20 -3.92 -4.12
CA THR A 68 -1.06 -4.08 -5.30
C THR A 68 -2.10 -5.19 -5.14
N LYS A 69 -1.79 -6.25 -4.36
CA LYS A 69 -2.73 -7.36 -4.12
C LYS A 69 -4.01 -6.89 -3.45
N THR A 70 -3.97 -5.86 -2.59
CA THR A 70 -5.18 -5.31 -1.98
C THR A 70 -6.16 -4.80 -3.04
N PHE A 71 -5.65 -4.13 -4.08
CA PHE A 71 -6.47 -3.66 -5.20
C PHE A 71 -7.00 -4.83 -6.04
N THR A 72 -6.14 -5.79 -6.39
CA THR A 72 -6.53 -6.98 -7.16
C THR A 72 -7.59 -7.79 -6.40
N THR A 73 -7.40 -8.04 -5.12
CA THR A 73 -8.36 -8.74 -4.26
C THR A 73 -9.67 -7.96 -4.17
N THR A 74 -9.63 -6.63 -4.02
CA THR A 74 -10.85 -5.81 -4.02
C THR A 74 -11.64 -5.99 -5.32
N ALA A 75 -10.97 -5.98 -6.47
CA ALA A 75 -11.62 -6.22 -7.76
C ALA A 75 -12.24 -7.63 -7.85
N ILE A 76 -11.54 -8.67 -7.38
CA ILE A 76 -12.10 -10.03 -7.33
C ILE A 76 -13.34 -10.11 -6.43
N MET A 77 -13.31 -9.45 -5.27
CA MET A 77 -14.43 -9.44 -4.33
C MET A 77 -15.63 -8.68 -4.89
N GLN A 78 -15.41 -7.59 -5.62
CA GLN A 78 -16.47 -6.88 -6.35
C GLN A 78 -17.13 -7.80 -7.40
N LEU A 79 -16.34 -8.53 -8.19
CA LEU A 79 -16.87 -9.51 -9.16
C LEU A 79 -17.69 -10.61 -8.49
N ARG A 80 -17.26 -11.08 -7.32
CA ARG A 80 -18.01 -12.04 -6.52
C ARG A 80 -19.35 -11.48 -6.06
N ASP A 81 -19.35 -10.26 -5.53
CA ASP A 81 -20.56 -9.60 -5.03
C ASP A 81 -21.54 -9.28 -6.17
N GLU A 82 -21.04 -9.06 -7.39
CA GLU A 82 -21.81 -8.97 -8.64
C GLU A 82 -22.34 -10.32 -9.16
N GLY A 83 -21.98 -11.44 -8.51
CA GLY A 83 -22.37 -12.79 -8.91
C GLY A 83 -21.67 -13.30 -10.17
N ARG A 84 -20.55 -12.67 -10.58
CA ARG A 84 -19.79 -13.04 -11.79
C ARG A 84 -18.84 -14.22 -11.59
N LEU A 85 -18.48 -14.49 -10.34
CA LEU A 85 -17.71 -15.65 -9.90
C LEU A 85 -18.03 -15.98 -8.44
N THR A 86 -17.67 -17.18 -8.00
CA THR A 86 -17.53 -17.53 -6.58
C THR A 86 -16.06 -17.75 -6.24
N LEU A 87 -15.70 -17.71 -4.95
CA LEU A 87 -14.31 -17.97 -4.53
C LEU A 87 -13.97 -19.48 -4.61
N GLU A 88 -15.01 -20.30 -4.70
CA GLU A 88 -14.96 -21.74 -4.82
C GLU A 88 -14.95 -22.21 -6.28
N ASP A 89 -15.14 -21.29 -7.24
CA ASP A 89 -15.11 -21.64 -8.65
C ASP A 89 -13.74 -22.25 -9.02
N PRO A 90 -13.72 -23.38 -9.74
CA PRO A 90 -12.46 -23.91 -10.24
C PRO A 90 -11.85 -22.91 -11.22
N LEU A 91 -10.53 -22.74 -11.17
CA LEU A 91 -9.81 -21.80 -12.03
C LEU A 91 -10.11 -22.00 -13.52
N SER A 92 -10.28 -23.26 -13.95
CA SER A 92 -10.60 -23.64 -15.33
C SER A 92 -11.95 -23.12 -15.83
N GLN A 93 -12.87 -22.74 -14.94
CA GLN A 93 -14.14 -22.12 -15.32
C GLN A 93 -13.94 -20.71 -15.90
N HIS A 94 -12.93 -19.98 -15.40
CA HIS A 94 -12.67 -18.58 -15.77
C HIS A 94 -11.44 -18.42 -16.66
N ILE A 95 -10.50 -19.38 -16.61
CA ILE A 95 -9.27 -19.38 -17.40
C ILE A 95 -9.12 -20.76 -18.06
N PRO A 96 -9.69 -20.97 -19.26
CA PRO A 96 -9.76 -22.27 -19.92
C PRO A 96 -8.41 -22.96 -20.16
N GLU A 97 -7.32 -22.20 -20.24
CA GLU A 97 -5.95 -22.70 -20.35
C GLU A 97 -5.54 -23.58 -19.16
N PHE A 98 -6.24 -23.45 -18.02
CA PHE A 98 -6.06 -24.28 -16.83
C PHE A 98 -6.94 -25.54 -16.81
N ALA A 99 -7.62 -25.91 -17.90
CA ALA A 99 -8.50 -27.09 -17.94
C ALA A 99 -7.81 -28.41 -17.57
N SER A 100 -6.51 -28.54 -17.83
CA SER A 100 -5.70 -29.72 -17.47
C SER A 100 -5.00 -29.60 -16.11
N ALA A 101 -5.08 -28.44 -15.45
CA ALA A 101 -4.45 -28.22 -14.16
C ALA A 101 -5.15 -29.06 -13.08
N ARG A 102 -4.36 -29.80 -12.31
CA ARG A 102 -4.87 -30.55 -11.16
C ARG A 102 -4.70 -29.68 -9.92
N ALA A 103 -5.75 -29.57 -9.11
CA ALA A 103 -5.63 -28.98 -7.79
C ALA A 103 -4.62 -29.80 -6.97
N ILE A 104 -3.60 -29.13 -6.43
CA ILE A 104 -2.74 -29.72 -5.40
C ILE A 104 -3.59 -29.77 -4.14
N ARG A 105 -3.90 -30.97 -3.66
CA ARG A 105 -4.58 -31.16 -2.38
C ARG A 105 -3.50 -31.42 -1.33
N ASP A 106 -3.59 -30.69 -0.23
CA ASP A 106 -2.81 -30.94 0.97
C ASP A 106 -3.62 -31.90 1.87
N ASP A 107 -3.68 -33.19 1.49
CA ASP A 107 -4.18 -34.29 2.32
C ASP A 107 -3.07 -35.27 2.71
#